data_AF-L0DNF8-F1
#
_entry.id   AF-L0DNF8-F1
#
_cell.length_a   1.000
_cell.length_b   1.000
_cell.length_c   1.000
_cell.angle_alpha   90.00
_cell.angle_beta   90.00
_cell.angle_gamma   90.00
#
_symmetry.space_group_name_H-M   'P 1'
#
loop_
_entity.id
_entity.type
_entity.pdbx_description
1 polymer ?
#
loop_
_entity_poly.entity_id
_entity_poly.type
_entity_poly.pdbx_seq_one_letter_code
_entity_poly.pdbx_strand_id
1 'polypeptide(L)'
;MIHDRGQAVGSQTRGRTVLSHLYLTINKSLYLVQPLACGPGAALRAFRLNKGDGTLYDVAQTNFGAECDCPDFIFRRAGLDPLGCKHVQALVGQGLIEAGAAASVRPEQGRRTVGSR
;
A
#
# COMPACT_ATOMS: atom_id res chain seq x y z
N MET A 1 18.65 52.13 -26.54
CA MET A 1 18.93 51.13 -25.49
C MET A 1 17.63 50.51 -25.04
N ILE A 2 17.30 49.30 -25.48
CA ILE A 2 16.30 48.45 -24.80
C ILE A 2 16.87 47.03 -24.85
N HIS A 3 17.14 46.47 -23.68
CA HIS A 3 17.84 45.21 -23.50
C HIS A 3 16.94 44.00 -23.74
N ASP A 4 17.57 43.04 -24.42
CA ASP A 4 17.41 41.59 -24.38
C ASP A 4 16.77 41.02 -23.09
N ARG A 5 15.79 40.12 -23.27
CA ARG A 5 15.45 39.10 -22.27
C ARG A 5 15.17 37.78 -22.96
N GLY A 6 16.24 37.04 -23.26
CA GLY A 6 16.17 35.61 -23.54
C GLY A 6 15.48 34.85 -22.39
N GLN A 7 14.36 34.19 -22.70
CA GLN A 7 13.73 33.23 -21.81
C GLN A 7 14.46 31.89 -21.92
N ALA A 8 15.25 31.55 -20.91
CA ALA A 8 15.81 30.22 -20.74
C ALA A 8 14.69 29.24 -20.33
N VAL A 9 14.35 28.33 -21.25
CA VAL A 9 13.48 27.17 -20.97
C VAL A 9 14.27 26.20 -20.10
N GLY A 10 13.87 26.09 -18.83
CA GLY A 10 14.44 25.15 -17.87
C GLY A 10 14.25 23.71 -18.33
N SER A 11 15.34 23.05 -18.70
CA SER A 11 15.39 21.62 -19.01
C SER A 11 15.16 20.81 -17.73
N GLN A 12 13.99 20.20 -17.58
CA GLN A 12 13.72 19.21 -16.53
C GLN A 12 14.46 17.91 -16.86
N THR A 13 15.46 17.59 -16.06
CA THR A 13 16.11 16.28 -16.03
C THR A 13 15.09 15.22 -15.62
N ARG A 14 14.63 14.40 -16.59
CA ARG A 14 13.86 13.17 -16.30
C ARG A 14 14.74 12.24 -15.49
N GLY A 15 14.44 12.08 -14.20
CA GLY A 15 15.07 11.07 -13.36
C GLY A 15 14.88 9.68 -13.98
N ARG A 16 15.98 8.91 -14.09
CA ARG A 16 15.93 7.54 -14.61
C ARG A 16 15.23 6.65 -13.57
N THR A 17 13.98 6.28 -13.84
CA THR A 17 13.25 5.33 -13.00
C THR A 17 13.98 3.98 -13.00
N VAL A 18 14.36 3.50 -11.83
CA VAL A 18 14.87 2.14 -11.65
C VAL A 18 13.66 1.21 -11.58
N LEU A 19 13.66 0.15 -12.39
CA LEU A 19 12.64 -0.89 -12.30
C LEU A 19 13.03 -1.86 -11.18
N SER A 20 12.15 -2.00 -10.20
CA SER A 20 12.30 -2.96 -9.10
C SER A 20 10.99 -3.74 -8.92
N HIS A 21 11.10 -5.03 -8.59
CA HIS A 21 9.97 -5.90 -8.30
C HIS A 21 10.00 -6.30 -6.83
N LEU A 22 8.82 -6.44 -6.22
CA LEU A 22 8.67 -6.99 -4.88
C LEU A 22 8.05 -8.38 -4.96
N TYR A 23 8.69 -9.36 -4.32
CA TYR A 23 8.17 -10.71 -4.19
C TYR A 23 7.97 -11.05 -2.72
N LEU A 24 6.87 -11.73 -2.41
CA LEU A 24 6.57 -12.24 -1.07
C LEU A 24 6.41 -13.75 -1.10
N THR A 25 7.03 -14.42 -0.13
CA THR A 25 6.80 -15.84 0.11
C THR A 25 5.78 -15.99 1.23
N ILE A 26 4.61 -16.55 0.90
CA ILE A 26 3.51 -16.79 1.86
C ILE A 26 3.26 -18.29 1.90
N ASN A 27 3.52 -18.91 3.05
CA ASN A 27 3.46 -20.38 3.24
C ASN A 27 4.15 -21.14 2.10
N LYS A 28 5.42 -20.80 1.82
CA LYS A 28 6.27 -21.40 0.77
C LYS A 28 5.84 -21.14 -0.68
N SER A 29 4.75 -20.41 -0.92
CA SER A 29 4.35 -19.97 -2.26
C SER A 29 4.91 -18.58 -2.53
N LEU A 30 5.58 -18.40 -3.67
CA LEU A 30 6.09 -17.10 -4.11
C LEU A 30 5.01 -16.32 -4.85
N TYR A 31 4.86 -15.05 -4.51
CA TYR A 31 3.95 -14.11 -5.14
C TYR A 31 4.70 -12.87 -5.60
N LEU A 32 4.53 -12.48 -6.86
CA LEU A 32 4.88 -11.13 -7.29
C LEU A 32 3.80 -10.16 -6.77
N VAL A 33 4.23 -9.07 -6.12
CA VAL A 33 3.33 -8.03 -5.62
C VAL A 33 3.31 -6.88 -6.62
N GLN A 34 2.11 -6.53 -7.08
CA GLN A 34 1.90 -5.41 -7.99
C GLN A 34 0.93 -4.41 -7.35
N PRO A 35 1.31 -3.14 -7.18
CA PRO A 35 0.36 -2.12 -6.74
C PRO A 35 -0.73 -1.92 -7.79
N LEU A 36 -1.96 -1.74 -7.33
CA LEU A 36 -3.12 -1.42 -8.17
C LEU A 36 -3.53 0.03 -7.95
N ALA A 37 -3.89 0.71 -9.04
CA ALA A 37 -4.47 2.04 -8.97
C ALA A 37 -5.87 1.96 -8.35
N CYS A 38 -6.11 2.73 -7.29
CA CYS A 38 -7.41 2.79 -6.62
C CYS A 38 -8.14 4.07 -7.03
N GLY A 39 -9.38 3.95 -7.46
CA GLY A 39 -10.25 5.11 -7.64
C GLY A 39 -10.59 5.79 -6.31
N PRO A 40 -10.95 7.07 -6.29
CA PRO A 40 -11.41 7.76 -5.09
C PRO A 40 -12.57 6.99 -4.43
N GLY A 41 -12.44 6.69 -3.15
CA GLY A 41 -13.48 6.00 -2.37
C GLY A 41 -13.55 4.47 -2.55
N ALA A 42 -12.79 3.88 -3.48
CA ALA A 42 -12.78 2.43 -3.68
C ALA A 42 -11.89 1.70 -2.65
N ALA A 43 -10.65 2.16 -2.50
CA ALA A 43 -9.69 1.63 -1.53
C ALA A 43 -8.62 2.68 -1.22
N LEU A 44 -8.03 2.59 -0.03
CA LEU A 44 -6.87 3.39 0.38
C LEU A 44 -5.60 2.89 -0.32
N ARG A 45 -5.47 1.57 -0.44
CA ARG A 45 -4.38 0.87 -1.15
C ARG A 45 -4.91 -0.44 -1.69
N ALA A 46 -4.40 -0.89 -2.83
CA ALA A 46 -4.69 -2.22 -3.34
C ALA A 46 -3.47 -2.83 -4.01
N PHE A 47 -3.37 -4.15 -3.93
CA PHE A 47 -2.27 -4.93 -4.49
C PHE A 47 -2.81 -6.18 -5.15
N ARG A 48 -2.25 -6.53 -6.30
CA ARG A 48 -2.39 -7.84 -6.94
C ARG A 48 -1.22 -8.73 -6.54
N LEU A 49 -1.55 -9.91 -6.06
CA LEU A 49 -0.62 -10.99 -5.77
C LEU A 49 -0.69 -12.00 -6.92
N ASN A 50 0.40 -12.12 -7.67
CA ASN A 50 0.52 -13.10 -8.75
C ASN A 50 1.36 -14.28 -8.28
N LYS A 51 0.71 -15.42 -8.07
CA LYS A 51 1.36 -16.67 -7.68
C LYS A 51 2.10 -17.26 -8.89
N GLY A 52 3.19 -17.99 -8.66
CA GLY A 52 3.98 -18.60 -9.75
C GLY A 52 3.23 -19.53 -10.71
N ASP A 53 2.03 -20.01 -10.36
CA ASP A 53 1.16 -20.80 -11.24
C ASP A 53 0.17 -19.95 -12.07
N GLY A 54 0.27 -18.62 -11.99
CA GLY A 54 -0.60 -17.67 -12.67
C GLY A 54 -1.87 -17.33 -11.90
N THR A 55 -2.11 -17.93 -10.73
CA THR A 55 -3.25 -17.57 -9.89
C THR A 55 -3.08 -16.15 -9.36
N LEU A 56 -4.12 -15.34 -9.54
CA LEU A 56 -4.16 -13.95 -9.10
C LEU A 56 -5.07 -13.82 -7.88
N TYR A 57 -4.65 -12.97 -6.95
CA TYR A 57 -5.50 -12.49 -5.87
C TYR A 57 -5.34 -10.99 -5.69
N ASP A 58 -6.45 -10.26 -5.62
CA ASP A 58 -6.45 -8.85 -5.29
C ASP A 58 -6.73 -8.67 -3.79
N VAL A 59 -5.93 -7.80 -3.16
CA VAL A 59 -6.08 -7.40 -1.76
C VAL A 59 -6.23 -5.89 -1.69
N ALA A 60 -7.29 -5.41 -1.06
CA ALA A 60 -7.59 -4.00 -0.90
C ALA A 60 -7.67 -3.61 0.58
N GLN A 61 -7.07 -2.49 0.95
CA GLN A 61 -7.35 -1.81 2.20
C GLN A 61 -8.48 -0.82 1.94
N THR A 62 -9.66 -1.09 2.47
CA THR A 62 -10.82 -0.19 2.41
C THR A 62 -10.95 0.58 3.72
N ASN A 63 -11.91 1.51 3.80
CA ASN A 63 -12.22 2.22 5.04
C ASN A 63 -12.82 1.30 6.13
N PHE A 64 -13.28 0.10 5.74
CA PHE A 64 -13.93 -0.85 6.64
C PHE A 64 -13.00 -1.99 7.06
N GLY A 65 -11.79 -2.07 6.49
CA GLY A 65 -10.81 -3.10 6.78
C GLY A 65 -10.14 -3.61 5.51
N ALA A 66 -9.40 -4.71 5.65
CA ALA A 66 -8.78 -5.37 4.52
C ALA A 66 -9.75 -6.37 3.86
N GLU A 67 -9.79 -6.37 2.54
CA GLU A 67 -10.56 -7.27 1.69
C GLU A 67 -9.63 -8.08 0.78
N CYS A 68 -9.94 -9.34 0.55
CA CYS A 68 -9.20 -10.20 -0.37
C CYS A 68 -10.16 -11.08 -1.17
N ASP A 69 -9.91 -11.25 -2.47
CA ASP A 69 -10.73 -12.09 -3.35
C ASP A 69 -10.42 -13.60 -3.25
N CYS A 70 -9.50 -14.01 -2.38
CA CYS A 70 -9.14 -15.42 -2.28
C CYS A 70 -10.28 -16.24 -1.63
N PRO A 71 -10.45 -17.52 -2.03
CA PRO A 71 -11.54 -18.35 -1.50
C PRO A 71 -11.57 -18.46 0.03
N ASP A 72 -10.40 -18.52 0.68
CA ASP A 72 -10.32 -18.56 2.14
C ASP A 72 -10.91 -17.29 2.78
N PHE A 73 -10.65 -16.11 2.20
CA PHE A 73 -11.22 -14.87 2.71
C PHE A 73 -12.74 -14.84 2.50
N ILE A 74 -13.18 -15.00 1.25
CA ILE A 74 -14.59 -14.86 0.87
C ILE A 74 -15.49 -15.82 1.67
N PHE A 75 -15.09 -17.09 1.79
CA PHE A 75 -15.96 -18.11 2.36
C PHE A 75 -15.77 -18.33 3.86
N ARG A 76 -14.67 -17.84 4.47
CA ARG A 76 -14.34 -18.19 5.87
C ARG A 76 -13.95 -17.02 6.76
N ARG A 77 -13.59 -15.85 6.21
CA ARG A 77 -13.02 -14.74 6.99
C ARG A 77 -13.78 -13.43 6.84
N ALA A 78 -14.40 -13.18 5.69
CA ALA A 78 -15.12 -11.94 5.40
C ALA A 78 -16.16 -11.64 6.50
N GLY A 79 -15.97 -10.53 7.22
CA GLY A 79 -16.82 -10.12 8.34
C GLY A 79 -16.74 -11.00 9.61
N LEU A 80 -15.92 -12.06 9.62
CA LEU A 80 -15.82 -13.02 10.72
C LEU A 80 -14.47 -12.96 11.44
N ASP A 81 -13.39 -12.70 10.71
CA ASP A 81 -12.02 -12.70 11.24
C ASP A 81 -11.30 -11.39 10.88
N PRO A 82 -11.01 -10.51 11.86
CA PRO A 82 -10.38 -9.22 11.62
C PRO A 82 -8.92 -9.32 11.16
N LEU A 83 -8.26 -10.49 11.34
CA LEU A 83 -6.91 -10.71 10.84
C LEU A 83 -6.89 -11.03 9.34
N GLY A 84 -8.01 -11.48 8.78
CA GLY A 84 -8.14 -11.86 7.38
C GLY A 84 -7.38 -13.13 7.01
N CYS A 85 -7.27 -13.38 5.70
CA CYS A 85 -6.56 -14.54 5.17
C CYS A 85 -5.04 -14.35 5.19
N LYS A 86 -4.28 -15.41 4.86
CA LYS A 86 -2.81 -15.37 4.80
C LYS A 86 -2.24 -14.25 3.91
N HIS A 87 -2.98 -13.81 2.88
CA HIS A 87 -2.55 -12.73 1.99
C HIS A 87 -2.62 -11.37 2.68
N VAL A 88 -3.73 -11.10 3.37
CA VAL A 88 -3.91 -9.90 4.20
C VAL A 88 -2.83 -9.85 5.27
N GLN A 89 -2.67 -10.93 6.04
CA GLN A 89 -1.67 -11.00 7.11
C GLN A 89 -0.24 -10.78 6.60
N ALA A 90 0.10 -11.32 5.43
CA ALA A 90 1.40 -11.08 4.82
C ALA A 90 1.61 -9.62 4.43
N LEU A 91 0.64 -8.98 3.77
CA LEU A 91 0.75 -7.57 3.39
C LEU A 91 0.82 -6.64 4.61
N VAL A 92 0.05 -6.95 5.66
CA VAL A 92 0.14 -6.25 6.96
C VAL A 92 1.53 -6.41 7.58
N GLY A 93 2.04 -7.65 7.62
CA GLY A 93 3.37 -7.94 8.18
C GLY A 93 4.52 -7.25 7.43
N GLN A 94 4.30 -6.82 6.18
CA GLN A 94 5.26 -6.05 5.37
C GLN A 94 4.97 -4.54 5.36
N GLY A 95 3.93 -4.08 6.07
CA GLY A 95 3.54 -2.66 6.13
C GLY A 95 2.95 -2.11 4.83
N LEU A 96 2.52 -2.98 3.91
CA LEU A 96 1.93 -2.57 2.63
C LEU A 96 0.48 -2.11 2.80
N ILE A 97 -0.24 -2.74 3.72
CA ILE A 97 -1.57 -2.33 4.19
C ILE A 97 -1.59 -2.34 5.72
N GLU A 98 -2.58 -1.68 6.31
CA GLU A 98 -2.75 -1.63 7.77
C GLU A 98 -3.60 -2.80 8.30
N ALA A 99 -3.34 -3.21 9.54
CA ALA A 99 -4.16 -4.21 10.23
C ALA A 99 -5.55 -3.66 10.55
N GLY A 100 -6.59 -4.50 10.46
CA GLY A 100 -7.96 -4.12 10.79
C GLY A 100 -8.11 -3.61 12.23
N ALA A 101 -8.95 -2.56 12.39
CA ALA A 101 -9.42 -1.92 13.63
C ALA A 101 -8.45 -1.06 14.48
N ALA A 102 -7.14 -0.99 14.21
CA ALA A 102 -6.20 -0.22 15.04
C ALA A 102 -5.55 1.02 14.36
N ALA A 103 -6.08 1.50 13.25
CA ALA A 103 -5.56 2.71 12.58
C ALA A 103 -5.92 4.04 13.29
N SER A 104 -6.61 4.02 14.44
CA SER A 104 -7.09 5.23 15.13
C SER A 104 -6.35 5.63 16.41
N VAL A 105 -5.21 5.04 16.74
CA VAL A 105 -4.31 5.63 17.76
C VAL A 105 -2.95 5.89 17.18
N ARG A 106 -2.82 7.02 16.48
CA ARG A 106 -1.51 7.69 16.41
C ARG A 106 -1.14 8.04 17.86
N PRO A 107 0.03 7.62 18.41
CA PRO A 107 0.50 8.26 19.62
C PRO A 107 0.71 9.73 19.27
N GLU A 108 -0.01 10.60 19.96
CA GLU A 108 0.16 12.04 19.95
C GLU A 108 1.67 12.33 20.10
N GLN A 109 2.30 12.77 19.01
CA GLN A 109 3.72 13.12 19.01
C GLN A 109 3.90 14.34 19.91
N GLY A 110 4.28 14.05 21.15
CA GLY A 110 4.95 14.90 22.13
C GLY A 110 4.82 16.41 21.92
N ARG A 111 3.83 17.01 22.57
CA ARG A 111 3.86 18.42 22.94
C ARG A 111 5.00 18.63 23.94
N ARG A 112 6.22 18.87 23.44
CA ARG A 112 7.31 19.45 24.25
C ARG A 112 6.91 20.88 24.59
N THR A 113 6.36 21.10 25.78
CA THR A 113 6.43 22.42 26.41
C THR A 113 7.85 22.61 26.91
N VAL A 114 8.69 23.22 26.08
CA VAL A 114 9.89 23.92 26.55
C VAL A 114 9.44 25.33 26.94
N GLY A 115 9.56 25.64 28.23
CA GLY A 115 9.40 26.98 28.80
C GLY A 115 9.70 26.88 30.29
N SER A 116 10.95 26.95 30.74
CA SER A 116 11.85 28.12 30.83
C SER A 116 11.55 29.03 32.03
N ARG A 117 12.41 28.85 33.06
CA ARG A 117 12.77 29.76 34.15
C ARG A 117 11.79 29.92 35.31
#